data_AF-A0A955EN88-F1
#
_entry.id   AF-A0A955EN88-F1
#
_cell.length_a   1.000
_cell.length_b   1.000
_cell.length_c   1.000
_cell.angle_alpha   90.00
_cell.angle_beta   90.00
_cell.angle_gamma   90.00
#
_symmetry.space_group_name_H-M   'P 1'
#
loop_
_entity.id
_entity.type
_entity.pdbx_description
1 polymer ?
#
loop_
_entity_poly.entity_id
_entity_poly.type
_entity_poly.pdbx_seq_one_letter_code
_entity_poly.pdbx_strand_id
1 'polypeptide(L)'
;MPPTVRDLQTAIAQEQAALKPQQQLLDEQITNNANAGQAQEAGLRVTQQTAFGQIEQGAQNKGMLFSGFTPDEQAKYTANTYLPALANLQATIAGTRAQLMGKKADLDKSAYDKASAMVENDRAVLNDWNKMTFQQQFQASEAEKQRAGDAQQREAQRNFEAKQNAANRAASA
;
A
#
# COMPACT_ATOMS: atom_id res chain seq x y z
N MET A 1 22.44 -10.49 19.51
CA MET A 1 22.60 -10.41 18.03
C MET A 1 22.12 -9.04 17.58
N PRO A 2 22.75 -8.41 16.58
CA PRO A 2 22.24 -7.15 16.03
C PRO A 2 20.84 -7.34 15.46
N PRO A 3 19.97 -6.32 15.51
CA PRO A 3 18.68 -6.35 14.85
C PRO A 3 18.86 -6.52 13.34
N THR A 4 17.96 -7.26 12.70
CA THR A 4 17.99 -7.51 11.26
C THR A 4 17.07 -6.55 10.51
N VAL A 5 17.51 -6.11 9.33
CA VAL A 5 16.70 -5.27 8.44
C VAL A 5 16.03 -6.16 7.42
N ARG A 6 14.69 -6.10 7.33
CA ARG A 6 13.95 -6.83 6.30
C ARG A 6 14.26 -6.29 4.91
N ASP A 7 14.27 -7.19 3.94
CA ASP A 7 14.29 -6.81 2.54
C ASP A 7 12.93 -6.21 2.13
N LEU A 8 12.97 -5.12 1.34
CA LEU A 8 11.77 -4.39 0.94
C LEU A 8 10.85 -5.25 0.08
N GLN A 9 11.39 -6.03 -0.85
CA GLN A 9 10.58 -6.87 -1.73
C GLN A 9 9.84 -7.95 -0.93
N THR A 10 10.52 -8.51 0.07
CA THR A 10 9.95 -9.49 0.99
C THR A 10 8.83 -8.88 1.85
N ALA A 11 9.03 -7.66 2.37
CA ALA A 11 8.01 -6.95 3.14
C ALA A 11 6.79 -6.60 2.28
N ILE A 12 7.00 -6.16 1.04
CA ILE A 12 5.92 -5.90 0.08
C ILE A 12 5.12 -7.19 -0.19
N ALA A 13 5.80 -8.31 -0.44
CA ALA A 13 5.13 -9.59 -0.71
C ALA A 13 4.28 -10.07 0.48
N GLN A 14 4.74 -9.83 1.72
CA GLN A 14 3.97 -10.14 2.93
C GLN A 14 2.71 -9.27 3.04
N GLU A 15 2.84 -7.96 2.84
CA GLU A 15 1.69 -7.05 2.89
C GLU A 15 0.69 -7.32 1.74
N GLN A 16 1.18 -7.61 0.54
CA GLN A 16 0.32 -8.02 -0.58
C GLN A 16 -0.41 -9.32 -0.30
N ALA A 17 0.25 -10.31 0.32
CA ALA A 17 -0.40 -11.55 0.73
C ALA A 17 -1.51 -11.31 1.77
N ALA A 18 -1.29 -10.37 2.69
CA ALA A 18 -2.30 -9.98 3.68
C ALA A 18 -3.51 -9.26 3.06
N LEU A 19 -3.29 -8.48 1.99
CA LEU A 19 -4.36 -7.76 1.27
C LEU A 19 -5.03 -8.57 0.15
N LYS A 20 -4.54 -9.79 -0.11
CA LYS A 20 -5.04 -10.66 -1.18
C LYS A 20 -6.55 -10.92 -1.12
N PRO A 21 -7.18 -11.18 0.05
CA PRO A 21 -8.63 -11.36 0.10
C PRO A 21 -9.41 -10.12 -0.34
N GLN A 22 -8.94 -8.92 0.00
CA GLN A 22 -9.58 -7.66 -0.41
C GLN A 22 -9.39 -7.41 -1.91
N GLN A 23 -8.21 -7.72 -2.46
CA GLN A 23 -7.97 -7.67 -3.90
C GLN A 23 -8.90 -8.63 -4.65
N GLN A 24 -9.04 -9.87 -4.18
CA GLN A 24 -9.95 -10.86 -4.77
C GLN A 24 -11.40 -10.39 -4.76
N LEU A 25 -11.87 -9.83 -3.65
CA LEU A 25 -13.22 -9.26 -3.58
C LEU A 25 -13.42 -8.11 -4.58
N LEU A 26 -12.41 -7.26 -4.78
CA LEU A 26 -12.48 -6.19 -5.79
C LEU A 26 -12.50 -6.76 -7.21
N ASP A 27 -11.71 -7.80 -7.49
CA ASP A 27 -11.70 -8.47 -8.80
C ASP A 27 -13.05 -9.14 -9.10
N GLU A 28 -13.67 -9.76 -8.10
CA GLU A 28 -15.04 -10.27 -8.18
C GLU A 28 -16.05 -9.14 -8.43
N GLN A 29 -15.94 -8.02 -7.73
CA GLN A 29 -16.82 -6.87 -7.93
C GLN A 29 -16.68 -6.26 -9.34
N ILE A 30 -15.46 -6.20 -9.89
CA ILE A 30 -15.20 -5.75 -11.26
C ILE A 30 -15.88 -6.69 -12.26
N THR A 31 -15.73 -8.01 -12.06
CA THR A 31 -16.36 -9.03 -12.90
C THR A 31 -17.88 -8.95 -12.83
N ASN A 32 -18.43 -8.83 -11.63
CA ASN A 32 -19.86 -8.70 -11.40
C ASN A 32 -20.44 -7.40 -12.00
N ASN A 33 -19.70 -6.29 -11.94
CA ASN A 33 -20.10 -5.04 -12.58
C ASN A 33 -20.21 -5.19 -14.11
N ALA A 34 -19.26 -5.90 -14.74
CA ALA A 34 -19.32 -6.19 -16.17
C ALA A 34 -20.53 -7.07 -16.53
N ASN A 35 -20.76 -8.15 -15.77
CA ASN A 35 -21.89 -9.06 -15.99
C ASN A 35 -23.23 -8.36 -15.80
N ALA A 36 -23.37 -7.56 -14.73
CA ALA A 36 -24.56 -6.77 -14.47
C ALA A 36 -24.81 -5.74 -15.60
N GLY A 37 -23.74 -5.09 -16.07
CA GLY A 37 -23.81 -4.16 -17.20
C GLY A 37 -24.33 -4.83 -18.47
N GLN A 38 -23.79 -6.01 -18.84
CA GLN A 38 -24.25 -6.77 -19.99
C GLN A 38 -25.72 -7.19 -19.87
N ALA A 39 -26.15 -7.61 -18.68
CA ALA A 39 -27.55 -7.96 -18.43
C ALA A 39 -28.47 -6.73 -18.58
N GLN A 40 -28.04 -5.55 -18.12
CA GLN A 40 -28.79 -4.30 -18.27
C GLN A 40 -28.86 -3.85 -19.73
N GLU A 41 -27.77 -3.94 -20.50
CA GLU A 41 -27.76 -3.66 -21.94
C GLU A 41 -28.70 -4.61 -22.70
N ALA A 42 -28.68 -5.91 -22.37
CA ALA A 42 -29.60 -6.87 -22.95
C ALA A 42 -31.06 -6.53 -22.63
N GLY A 43 -31.35 -6.12 -21.39
CA GLY A 43 -32.67 -5.66 -20.97
C GLY A 43 -33.14 -4.44 -21.77
N LEU A 44 -32.29 -3.42 -21.92
CA LEU A 44 -32.61 -2.23 -22.73
C LEU A 44 -32.95 -2.60 -24.17
N ARG A 45 -32.21 -3.53 -24.77
CA ARG A 45 -32.46 -4.00 -26.14
C ARG A 45 -33.81 -4.72 -26.26
N VAL A 46 -34.19 -5.53 -25.27
CA VAL A 46 -35.52 -6.16 -25.23
C VAL A 46 -36.63 -5.12 -25.07
N THR A 47 -36.42 -4.09 -24.23
CA THR A 47 -37.35 -2.96 -24.10
C THR A 47 -37.52 -2.21 -25.43
N GLN A 48 -36.43 -1.98 -26.17
CA GLN A 48 -36.49 -1.38 -27.50
C GLN A 48 -37.33 -2.21 -28.48
N GLN A 49 -37.09 -3.53 -28.54
CA GLN A 49 -37.86 -4.42 -29.41
C GLN A 49 -39.35 -4.43 -29.06
N THR A 50 -39.67 -4.44 -27.77
CA THR A 50 -41.05 -4.35 -27.28
C THR A 50 -41.71 -3.03 -27.70
N ALA A 51 -40.98 -1.91 -27.55
CA ALA A 51 -41.47 -0.59 -27.94
C ALA A 51 -41.72 -0.51 -29.46
N PHE A 52 -40.84 -1.09 -30.28
CA PHE A 52 -41.03 -1.14 -31.73
C PHE A 52 -42.28 -1.95 -32.12
N GLY A 53 -42.51 -3.10 -31.50
CA GLY A 53 -43.73 -3.88 -31.74
C GLY A 53 -45.00 -3.12 -31.37
N GLN A 54 -44.98 -2.32 -30.30
CA GLN A 54 -46.10 -1.45 -29.92
C GLN A 54 -46.34 -0.32 -30.91
N ILE A 55 -45.26 0.32 -31.40
CA ILE A 55 -45.32 1.35 -32.46
C ILE A 55 -45.94 0.76 -33.74
N GLU A 56 -45.48 -0.42 -34.15
CA GLU A 56 -46.00 -1.11 -35.34
C GLU A 56 -47.48 -1.45 -35.21
N GLN A 57 -47.90 -2.07 -34.09
CA GLN A 57 -49.31 -2.38 -33.83
C GLN A 57 -50.18 -1.12 -33.82
N GLY A 58 -49.69 -0.04 -33.19
CA GLY A 58 -50.38 1.25 -33.16
C GLY A 58 -50.59 1.84 -34.55
N ALA A 59 -49.59 1.73 -35.44
CA ALA A 59 -49.71 2.18 -36.82
C ALA A 59 -50.61 1.28 -37.68
N GLN A 60 -50.57 -0.04 -37.48
CA GLN A 60 -51.49 -0.99 -38.12
C GLN A 60 -52.94 -0.65 -37.77
N ASN A 61 -53.24 -0.45 -36.49
CA ASN A 61 -54.58 -0.10 -36.00
C ASN A 61 -55.11 1.23 -36.55
N LYS A 62 -54.22 2.15 -36.91
CA LYS A 62 -54.58 3.45 -37.51
C LYS A 62 -54.63 3.43 -39.04
N GLY A 63 -54.39 2.28 -39.69
CA GLY A 63 -54.30 2.18 -41.15
C GLY A 63 -53.09 2.92 -41.75
N MET A 64 -52.11 3.28 -40.91
CA MET A 64 -50.98 4.16 -41.24
C MET A 64 -49.73 3.39 -41.70
N LEU A 65 -49.79 2.06 -41.77
CA LEU A 65 -48.62 1.23 -42.08
C LEU A 65 -47.97 1.55 -43.45
N PHE A 66 -48.72 2.16 -44.37
CA PHE A 66 -48.24 2.58 -45.69
C PHE A 66 -47.72 4.02 -45.76
N SER A 67 -47.86 4.85 -44.71
CA SER A 67 -47.52 6.29 -44.77
C SER A 67 -46.11 6.67 -44.28
N GLY A 68 -45.24 5.70 -43.99
CA GLY A 68 -43.87 5.98 -43.51
C GLY A 68 -43.78 6.42 -42.04
N PHE A 69 -44.89 6.37 -41.30
CA PHE A 69 -44.96 6.78 -39.89
C PHE A 69 -44.22 5.82 -38.93
N THR A 70 -44.18 4.52 -39.24
CA THR A 70 -43.53 3.51 -38.38
C THR A 70 -42.01 3.63 -38.31
N PRO A 71 -41.25 3.79 -39.41
CA PRO A 71 -39.80 4.00 -39.33
C PRO A 71 -39.43 5.28 -38.58
N ASP A 72 -40.18 6.37 -38.78
CA ASP A 72 -39.93 7.65 -38.13
C ASP A 72 -40.16 7.59 -36.61
N GLU A 73 -41.21 6.91 -36.14
CA GLU A 73 -41.46 6.73 -34.70
C GLU A 73 -40.43 5.81 -34.04
N GLN A 74 -40.03 4.72 -34.71
CA GLN A 74 -38.96 3.84 -34.23
C GLN A 74 -37.60 4.57 -34.15
N ALA A 75 -37.29 5.39 -35.16
CA ALA A 75 -36.09 6.23 -35.18
C ALA A 75 -36.11 7.26 -34.05
N LYS A 76 -37.26 7.93 -33.82
CA LYS A 76 -37.44 8.86 -32.69
C LYS A 76 -37.25 8.17 -31.35
N TYR A 77 -37.82 6.98 -31.13
CA TYR A 77 -37.63 6.23 -29.88
C TYR A 77 -36.16 5.85 -29.70
N THR A 78 -35.50 5.41 -30.76
CA THR A 78 -34.09 5.03 -30.72
C THR A 78 -33.20 6.20 -30.34
N ALA A 79 -33.38 7.34 -31.01
CA ALA A 79 -32.57 8.54 -30.81
C ALA A 79 -32.82 9.21 -29.45
N ASN A 80 -34.08 9.27 -29.00
CA ASN A 80 -34.45 10.07 -27.83
C ASN A 80 -34.53 9.26 -26.53
N THR A 81 -34.72 7.94 -26.62
CA THR A 81 -34.93 7.09 -25.44
C THR A 81 -33.84 6.03 -25.31
N TYR A 82 -33.67 5.19 -26.33
CA TYR A 82 -32.77 4.02 -26.22
C TYR A 82 -31.29 4.42 -26.19
N LEU A 83 -30.82 5.21 -27.16
CA LEU A 83 -29.40 5.59 -27.24
C LEU A 83 -28.93 6.41 -26.03
N PRO A 84 -29.69 7.41 -25.52
CA PRO A 84 -29.31 8.11 -24.30
C PRO A 84 -29.29 7.19 -23.08
N ALA A 85 -30.27 6.28 -22.94
CA ALA A 85 -30.29 5.31 -21.85
C ALA A 85 -29.08 4.37 -21.90
N LEU A 86 -28.74 3.87 -23.09
CA LEU A 86 -27.58 3.02 -23.31
C LEU A 86 -26.27 3.77 -22.99
N ALA A 87 -26.12 5.01 -23.46
CA ALA A 87 -24.95 5.83 -23.18
C ALA A 87 -24.77 6.10 -21.67
N ASN A 88 -25.86 6.45 -20.96
CA ASN A 88 -25.84 6.65 -19.51
C ASN A 88 -25.47 5.36 -18.75
N LEU A 89 -26.01 4.22 -19.20
CA LEU A 89 -25.66 2.92 -18.64
C LEU A 89 -24.17 2.62 -18.82
N GLN A 90 -23.65 2.77 -20.03
CA GLN A 90 -22.24 2.54 -20.33
C GLN A 90 -21.31 3.46 -19.53
N ALA A 91 -21.66 4.74 -19.41
CA ALA A 91 -20.93 5.69 -18.57
C ALA A 91 -20.93 5.25 -17.10
N THR A 92 -22.07 4.76 -16.58
CA THR A 92 -22.19 4.28 -15.20
C THR A 92 -21.35 3.02 -14.94
N ILE A 93 -21.38 2.06 -15.87
CA ILE A 93 -20.55 0.85 -15.81
C ILE A 93 -19.07 1.24 -15.81
N ALA A 94 -18.64 2.08 -16.76
CA ALA A 94 -17.27 2.53 -16.88
C ALA A 94 -16.80 3.29 -15.63
N GLY A 95 -17.64 4.19 -15.10
CA GLY A 95 -17.35 4.93 -13.86
C GLY A 95 -17.21 4.02 -12.65
N THR A 96 -18.12 3.05 -12.47
CA THR A 96 -18.05 2.07 -11.38
C THR A 96 -16.78 1.21 -11.50
N ARG A 97 -16.46 0.73 -12.69
CA ARG A 97 -15.24 -0.03 -12.96
C ARG A 97 -13.99 0.78 -12.64
N ALA A 98 -13.92 2.04 -13.06
CA ALA A 98 -12.80 2.92 -12.77
C ALA A 98 -12.63 3.14 -11.26
N GLN A 99 -13.72 3.33 -10.52
CA GLN A 99 -13.69 3.45 -9.06
C GLN A 99 -13.17 2.17 -8.38
N LEU A 100 -13.62 0.99 -8.82
CA LEU A 100 -13.15 -0.29 -8.28
C LEU A 100 -11.66 -0.52 -8.57
N MET A 101 -11.21 -0.19 -9.79
CA MET A 101 -9.80 -0.24 -10.16
C MET A 101 -8.94 0.75 -9.35
N GLY A 102 -9.46 1.95 -9.09
CA GLY A 102 -8.81 2.93 -8.21
C GLY A 102 -8.61 2.39 -6.80
N LYS A 103 -9.66 1.82 -6.19
CA LYS A 103 -9.56 1.16 -4.88
C LYS A 103 -8.54 0.03 -4.86
N LYS A 104 -8.43 -0.73 -5.94
CA LYS A 104 -7.43 -1.80 -6.07
C LYS A 104 -6.01 -1.23 -6.09
N ALA A 105 -5.78 -0.16 -6.85
CA ALA A 105 -4.50 0.53 -6.88
C ALA A 105 -4.13 1.16 -5.51
N ASP A 106 -5.12 1.69 -4.78
CA ASP A 106 -4.92 2.24 -3.43
C ASP A 106 -4.50 1.15 -2.43
N LEU A 107 -5.04 -0.08 -2.55
CA LEU A 107 -4.57 -1.21 -1.74
C LEU A 107 -3.12 -1.58 -2.04
N ASP A 108 -2.75 -1.64 -3.32
CA ASP A 108 -1.38 -1.96 -3.74
C ASP A 108 -0.39 -0.90 -3.24
N LYS A 109 -0.78 0.38 -3.31
CA LYS A 109 -0.02 1.48 -2.73
C LYS A 109 0.09 1.37 -1.21
N SER A 110 -1.00 1.05 -0.51
CA SER A 110 -1.00 0.88 0.94
C SER A 110 -0.05 -0.24 1.39
N ALA A 111 0.01 -1.36 0.65
CA ALA A 111 0.98 -2.42 0.91
C ALA A 111 2.42 -1.91 0.75
N TYR A 112 2.70 -1.14 -0.31
CA TYR A 112 4.02 -0.56 -0.54
C TYR A 112 4.42 0.43 0.57
N ASP A 113 3.52 1.33 0.95
CA ASP A 113 3.78 2.36 1.96
C ASP A 113 4.06 1.72 3.33
N LYS A 114 3.27 0.71 3.72
CA LYS A 114 3.48 -0.04 4.96
C LYS A 114 4.81 -0.81 4.95
N ALA A 115 5.10 -1.52 3.87
CA ALA A 115 6.35 -2.25 3.73
C ALA A 115 7.57 -1.31 3.80
N SER A 116 7.48 -0.14 3.17
CA SER A 116 8.53 0.89 3.22
C SER A 116 8.73 1.42 4.64
N ALA A 117 7.65 1.73 5.35
CA ALA A 117 7.71 2.18 6.74
C ALA A 117 8.31 1.11 7.68
N MET A 118 8.03 -0.17 7.42
CA MET A 118 8.62 -1.29 8.17
C MET A 118 10.13 -1.36 7.98
N VAL A 119 10.62 -1.28 6.73
CA VAL A 119 12.06 -1.33 6.43
C VAL A 119 12.78 -0.11 7.01
N GLU A 120 12.16 1.07 6.95
CA GLU A 120 12.71 2.28 7.54
C GLU A 120 12.81 2.17 9.07
N ASN A 121 11.79 1.62 9.72
CA ASN A 121 11.82 1.35 11.15
C ASN A 121 12.95 0.38 11.52
N ASP A 122 13.09 -0.73 10.79
CA ASP A 122 14.16 -1.70 11.04
C ASP A 122 15.56 -1.06 10.92
N ARG A 123 15.75 -0.19 9.93
CA ARG A 123 17.00 0.57 9.75
C ARG A 123 17.26 1.53 10.90
N ALA A 124 16.22 2.22 11.39
CA ALA A 124 16.35 3.10 12.55
C ALA A 124 16.77 2.30 13.79
N VAL A 125 16.12 1.16 14.05
CA VAL A 125 16.46 0.27 15.17
C VAL A 125 17.90 -0.25 15.06
N LEU A 126 18.36 -0.62 13.86
CA LEU A 126 19.76 -1.04 13.65
C LEU A 126 20.75 0.10 13.90
N ASN A 127 20.46 1.31 13.43
CA ASN A 127 21.31 2.46 13.65
C ASN A 127 21.42 2.82 15.13
N ASP A 128 20.32 2.75 15.87
CA ASP A 128 20.31 3.02 17.31
C ASP A 128 21.04 1.93 18.10
N TRP A 129 20.89 0.66 17.71
CA TRP A 129 21.69 -0.42 18.26
C TRP A 129 23.19 -0.20 18.05
N ASN A 130 23.60 0.16 16.82
CA ASN A 130 25.00 0.45 16.49
C ASN A 130 25.57 1.60 17.35
N LYS A 131 24.79 2.69 17.53
CA LYS A 131 25.18 3.82 18.39
C LYS A 131 25.37 3.38 19.83
N MET A 132 24.41 2.61 20.38
CA MET A 132 24.48 2.12 21.75
C MET A 132 25.70 1.21 21.95
N THR A 133 25.94 0.28 21.03
CA THR A 133 27.10 -0.62 21.09
C THR A 133 28.41 0.16 21.02
N PHE A 134 28.51 1.15 20.13
CA PHE A 134 29.68 2.01 20.04
C PHE A 134 29.91 2.81 21.33
N GLN A 135 28.86 3.40 21.91
CA GLN A 135 28.95 4.12 23.19
C GLN A 135 29.41 3.22 24.33
N GLN A 136 28.90 2.00 24.44
CA GLN A 136 29.32 1.05 25.46
C GLN A 136 30.81 0.66 25.30
N GLN A 137 31.25 0.40 24.07
CA GLN A 137 32.67 0.10 23.79
C GLN A 137 33.58 1.29 24.11
N PHE A 138 33.15 2.50 23.76
CA PHE A 138 33.89 3.71 24.09
C PHE A 138 34.01 3.92 25.60
N GLN A 139 32.90 3.81 26.34
CA GLN A 139 32.91 3.94 27.81
C GLN A 139 33.76 2.86 28.47
N ALA A 140 33.70 1.61 27.99
CA ALA A 140 34.55 0.53 28.48
C ALA A 140 36.04 0.84 28.25
N SER A 141 36.41 1.32 27.06
CA SER A 141 37.79 1.71 26.75
C SER A 141 38.28 2.88 27.61
N GLU A 142 37.46 3.90 27.82
CA GLU A 142 37.80 5.03 28.69
C GLU A 142 37.94 4.59 30.16
N ALA A 143 37.05 3.73 30.65
CA ALA A 143 37.14 3.17 31.99
C ALA A 143 38.37 2.26 32.17
N GLU A 144 38.80 1.55 31.12
CA GLU A 144 40.07 0.79 31.12
C GLU A 144 41.28 1.72 31.16
N LYS A 145 41.30 2.79 30.36
CA LYS A 145 42.39 3.79 30.40
C LYS A 145 42.48 4.48 31.76
N GLN A 146 41.36 4.86 32.36
CA GLN A 146 41.32 5.45 33.70
C GLN A 146 41.87 4.48 34.74
N ARG A 147 41.39 3.23 34.75
CA ARG A 147 41.90 2.19 35.65
C ARG A 147 43.41 1.96 35.47
N ALA A 148 43.90 1.98 34.23
CA ALA A 148 45.33 1.85 33.94
C ALA A 148 46.14 3.05 34.44
N GLY A 149 45.65 4.28 34.22
CA GLY A 149 46.27 5.51 34.73
C GLY A 149 46.33 5.52 36.27
N ASP A 150 45.23 5.16 36.94
CA ASP A 150 45.17 5.08 38.41
C ASP A 150 46.10 3.98 38.96
N ALA A 151 46.28 2.88 38.24
CA ALA A 151 47.22 1.84 38.60
C ALA A 151 48.68 2.34 38.48
N GLN A 152 49.02 3.05 37.39
CA GLN A 152 50.33 3.63 37.17
C GLN A 152 50.69 4.68 38.23
N GLN A 153 49.75 5.58 38.57
CA GLN A 153 49.99 6.59 39.62
C GLN A 153 50.24 5.95 40.99
N ARG A 154 49.43 4.95 41.37
CA ARG A 154 49.62 4.21 42.62
C ARG A 154 50.95 3.47 42.64
N GLU A 155 51.40 2.91 41.52
CA GLU A 155 52.70 2.25 41.42
C GLU A 155 53.86 3.24 41.54
N ALA A 156 53.76 4.40 40.89
CA ALA A 156 54.76 5.47 41.00
C ALA A 156 54.89 5.99 42.44
N GLN A 157 53.76 6.20 43.14
CA GLN A 157 53.74 6.58 44.55
C GLN A 157 54.40 5.52 45.43
N ARG A 158 54.00 4.25 45.28
CA ARG A 158 54.63 3.12 46.01
C ARG A 158 56.14 3.07 45.79
N ASN A 159 56.60 3.21 44.56
CA ASN A 159 58.03 3.21 44.23
C ASN A 159 58.77 4.40 44.83
N PHE A 160 58.16 5.58 44.86
CA PHE A 160 58.73 6.78 45.47
C PHE A 160 58.87 6.63 47.00
N GLU A 161 57.81 6.19 47.68
CA GLU A 161 57.81 5.91 49.11
C GLU A 161 58.84 4.83 49.47
N ALA A 162 58.93 3.76 48.67
CA ALA A 162 59.93 2.71 48.86
C ALA A 162 61.36 3.28 48.78
N LYS A 163 61.65 4.15 47.80
CA LYS A 163 62.95 4.82 47.65
C LYS A 163 63.26 5.75 48.81
N GLN A 164 62.29 6.55 49.27
CA GLN A 164 62.46 7.41 50.45
C GLN A 164 62.78 6.58 51.71
N ASN A 165 62.02 5.51 51.95
CA ASN A 165 62.24 4.64 53.10
C ASN A 165 63.59 3.91 53.04
N ALA A 166 64.10 3.61 51.85
CA ALA A 166 65.44 3.06 51.67
C ALA A 166 66.54 4.11 51.93
N ALA A 167 66.37 5.33 51.43
CA ALA A 167 67.31 6.43 51.66
C ALA A 167 67.38 6.82 53.15
N ASN A 168 66.23 6.93 53.83
CA ASN A 168 66.18 7.22 55.27
C ASN A 168 66.88 6.14 56.09
N ARG A 169 66.70 4.86 55.73
CA ARG A 169 67.41 3.74 56.37
C ARG A 169 68.92 3.79 56.12
N ALA A 170 69.36 4.17 54.93
CA ALA A 170 70.77 4.33 54.62
C ALA A 170 71.42 5.53 55.34
N ALA A 171 70.68 6.60 55.61
CA ALA A 171 71.17 7.77 56.33
C ALA A 171 71.19 7.62 57.87
N SER A 172 70.52 6.58 58.40
CA SER A 172 70.46 6.27 59.84
C SER A 172 71.31 5.06 60.24
N ALA A 173 72.10 4.53 59.30
CA ALA A 173 73.14 3.52 59.50
C ALA A 173 74.53 4.18 59.50
#